data_AF-A0A5C0ZPC8-F1
#
_entry.id   AF-A0A5C0ZPC8-F1
#
_cell.length_a   1.000
_cell.length_b   1.000
_cell.length_c   1.000
_cell.angle_alpha   90.00
_cell.angle_beta   90.00
_cell.angle_gamma   90.00
#
_symmetry.space_group_name_H-M   'P 1'
#
loop_
_entity.id
_entity.type
_entity.pdbx_description
1 polymer ?
#
loop_
_entity_poly.entity_id
_entity_poly.type
_entity_poly.pdbx_seq_one_letter_code
_entity_poly.pdbx_strand_id
1 'polypeptide(L)'
;MYSVNSGTYVFNSDNIIDRILYQHVKGYHDFPSSLFTFTICVLLLSTVSKLNLANPFTIGITKRITLIGCLYLVYGILKIGIALYSWQRLNHFANDVVTSFPSFRYDLADIKIGIFVLILAFIYKVGTMIQEEQRLTI
;
A
#
# COMPACT_ATOMS: atom_id res chain seq x y z
N MET A 1 -36.82 5.93 -11.05
CA MET A 1 -36.86 5.97 -12.53
C MET A 1 -35.50 6.46 -12.99
N TYR A 2 -34.65 5.56 -13.50
CA TYR A 2 -33.26 5.89 -13.85
C TYR A 2 -33.19 6.43 -15.28
N SER A 3 -32.68 7.66 -15.42
CA SER A 3 -32.35 8.23 -16.73
C SER A 3 -30.99 7.69 -17.16
N VAL A 4 -31.00 6.69 -18.05
CA VAL A 4 -29.82 6.21 -18.76
C VAL A 4 -29.51 7.20 -19.88
N ASN A 5 -28.97 8.36 -19.53
CA ASN A 5 -28.42 9.30 -20.50
C ASN A 5 -27.10 9.81 -19.92
N SER A 6 -26.02 9.58 -20.67
CA SER A 6 -24.62 9.61 -20.24
C SER A 6 -24.25 8.39 -19.38
N GLY A 7 -23.29 7.58 -19.83
CA GLY A 7 -22.88 6.31 -19.22
C GLY A 7 -22.26 6.43 -17.82
N THR A 8 -22.59 7.44 -17.03
CA THR A 8 -22.34 7.56 -15.59
C THR A 8 -23.46 6.86 -14.82
N TYR A 9 -23.18 5.67 -14.28
CA TYR A 9 -23.94 5.14 -13.16
C TYR A 9 -23.75 6.10 -11.98
N VAL A 10 -24.70 7.00 -11.76
CA VAL A 10 -24.73 7.84 -10.57
C VAL A 10 -25.19 6.94 -9.42
N PHE A 11 -24.22 6.37 -8.70
CA PHE A 11 -24.48 5.64 -7.46
C PHE A 11 -24.96 6.65 -6.42
N ASN A 12 -26.29 6.74 -6.25
CA ASN A 12 -26.92 7.64 -5.29
C ASN A 12 -26.94 6.96 -3.92
N SER A 13 -25.76 6.87 -3.29
CA SER A 13 -25.59 6.36 -1.95
C SER A 13 -25.35 7.52 -0.98
N ASP A 14 -26.08 7.52 0.14
CA ASP A 14 -25.89 8.46 1.25
C ASP A 14 -24.61 8.18 2.05
N ASN A 15 -23.99 7.01 1.84
CA ASN A 15 -22.75 6.65 2.48
C ASN A 15 -21.53 7.26 1.75
N ILE A 16 -20.77 8.08 2.46
CA ILE A 16 -19.55 8.74 1.95
C ILE A 16 -18.54 7.71 1.39
N ILE A 17 -18.43 6.55 2.04
CA ILE A 17 -17.54 5.46 1.62
C ILE A 17 -17.89 4.96 0.21
N ASP A 18 -19.18 4.92 -0.17
CA ASP A 18 -19.58 4.56 -1.54
C ASP A 18 -19.21 5.60 -2.55
N ARG A 19 -19.39 6.89 -2.23
CA ARG A 19 -19.05 7.95 -3.16
C ARG A 19 -17.56 7.95 -3.49
N ILE A 20 -16.72 7.70 -2.49
CA ILE A 20 -15.27 7.58 -2.66
C ILE A 20 -14.92 6.34 -3.49
N LEU A 21 -15.49 5.18 -3.18
CA LEU A 21 -15.16 3.93 -3.87
C LEU A 21 -15.70 3.87 -5.31
N TYR A 22 -16.94 4.32 -5.56
CA TYR A 22 -17.60 4.21 -6.87
C TYR A 22 -17.22 5.32 -7.86
N GLN A 23 -16.89 6.54 -7.41
CA GLN A 23 -16.32 7.55 -8.32
C GLN A 23 -14.97 7.08 -8.93
N HIS A 24 -14.30 6.15 -8.28
CA HIS A 24 -13.00 5.63 -8.72
C HIS A 24 -13.11 4.45 -9.70
N VAL A 25 -14.30 3.86 -9.87
CA VAL A 25 -14.57 2.77 -10.83
C VAL A 25 -14.44 3.24 -12.29
N LYS A 26 -14.45 4.56 -12.55
CA LYS A 26 -14.39 5.13 -13.90
C LYS A 26 -13.01 5.62 -14.40
N GLY A 27 -11.94 5.41 -13.65
CA GLY A 27 -10.58 5.73 -14.15
C GLY A 27 -9.56 6.22 -13.14
N TYR A 28 -9.88 6.20 -11.84
CA TYR A 28 -8.96 6.61 -10.77
C TYR A 28 -8.57 5.47 -9.83
N HIS A 29 -8.72 4.21 -10.27
CA HIS A 29 -8.22 3.04 -9.53
C HIS A 29 -6.72 3.13 -9.21
N ASP A 30 -5.98 3.97 -9.95
CA ASP A 30 -4.56 4.17 -9.77
C ASP A 30 -4.20 5.29 -8.78
N PHE A 31 -5.07 6.26 -8.48
CA PHE A 31 -4.63 7.43 -7.70
C PHE A 31 -4.13 7.08 -6.28
N PRO A 32 -4.84 6.28 -5.46
CA PRO A 32 -4.33 5.87 -4.14
C PRO A 32 -3.06 5.03 -4.23
N SER A 33 -2.97 4.17 -5.25
CA SER A 33 -1.80 3.32 -5.52
C SER A 33 -0.60 4.17 -5.92
N SER A 34 -0.76 5.10 -6.86
CA SER A 34 0.27 6.03 -7.31
C SER A 34 0.74 6.95 -6.18
N LEU A 35 -0.17 7.45 -5.35
CA LEU A 35 0.18 8.29 -4.19
C LEU A 35 0.99 7.50 -3.16
N PHE A 36 0.62 6.23 -2.92
CA PHE A 36 1.40 5.34 -2.07
C PHE A 36 2.79 5.09 -2.66
N THR A 37 2.89 4.70 -3.93
CA THR A 37 4.18 4.50 -4.61
C THR A 37 5.05 5.75 -4.58
N PHE A 38 4.48 6.93 -4.85
CA PHE A 38 5.19 8.20 -4.76
C PHE A 38 5.76 8.45 -3.35
N THR A 39 4.95 8.21 -2.31
CA THR A 39 5.38 8.35 -0.91
C THR A 39 6.53 7.40 -0.59
N ILE A 40 6.46 6.14 -1.02
CA ILE A 40 7.53 5.16 -0.84
C ILE A 40 8.80 5.59 -1.58
N CYS A 41 8.70 6.08 -2.81
CA CYS A 41 9.85 6.59 -3.57
C CYS A 41 10.53 7.77 -2.86
N VAL A 42 9.76 8.71 -2.31
CA VAL A 42 10.30 9.84 -1.54
C VAL A 42 11.03 9.36 -0.28
N LEU A 43 10.46 8.38 0.43
CA LEU A 43 11.09 7.79 1.62
C LEU A 43 12.37 7.03 1.28
N LEU A 44 12.39 6.28 0.18
CA LEU A 44 13.58 5.59 -0.31
C LEU A 44 14.67 6.59 -0.71
N LEU A 45 14.34 7.61 -1.49
CA LEU A 45 15.28 8.64 -1.91
C LEU A 45 15.90 9.35 -0.69
N SER A 46 15.08 9.70 0.30
CA SER A 46 15.56 10.30 1.55
C SER A 46 16.43 9.34 2.39
N THR A 47 16.25 8.03 2.25
CA THR A 47 17.06 7.03 2.97
C THR A 47 18.41 6.86 2.27
N VAL A 48 18.41 6.77 0.94
CA VAL A 48 19.62 6.69 0.11
C VAL A 48 20.46 7.95 0.26
N SER A 49 19.85 9.14 0.30
CA SER A 49 20.59 10.41 0.46
C SER A 49 21.30 10.55 1.81
N LYS A 50 20.90 9.75 2.81
CA LYS A 50 21.49 9.72 4.15
C LYS A 50 22.45 8.55 4.34
N LEU A 51 22.63 7.72 3.31
CA LEU A 51 23.52 6.57 3.36
C LEU A 51 24.97 7.05 3.28
N ASN A 52 25.74 6.78 4.32
CA ASN A 52 27.18 7.04 4.31
C ASN A 52 27.90 5.75 3.91
N LEU A 53 28.62 5.77 2.78
CA LEU A 53 29.35 4.61 2.27
C LEU A 53 30.41 4.09 3.25
N ALA A 54 30.99 4.96 4.08
CA ALA A 54 31.97 4.55 5.10
C ALA A 54 31.31 3.88 6.32
N ASN A 55 30.02 4.15 6.57
CA ASN A 55 29.25 3.60 7.69
C ASN A 55 27.83 3.26 7.24
N PRO A 56 27.67 2.18 6.46
CA PRO A 56 26.40 1.85 5.85
C PRO A 56 25.36 1.41 6.90
N PHE A 57 25.79 0.78 7.99
CA PHE A 57 24.89 0.33 9.04
C PHE A 57 24.73 1.41 10.11
N THR A 58 23.58 2.09 10.09
CA THR A 58 23.20 3.06 11.11
C THR A 58 21.78 2.81 11.60
N ILE A 59 21.53 3.07 12.88
CA ILE A 59 20.21 2.95 13.51
C ILE A 59 19.15 3.77 12.75
N GLY A 60 19.54 4.95 12.23
CA GLY A 60 18.64 5.82 11.47
C GLY A 60 18.14 5.19 10.16
N ILE A 61 19.01 4.49 9.44
CA ILE A 61 18.65 3.79 8.20
C ILE A 61 17.80 2.57 8.52
N THR A 62 18.18 1.79 9.54
CA THR A 62 17.42 0.62 9.99
C THR A 62 15.97 0.98 10.33
N LYS A 63 15.74 2.05 11.12
CA LYS A 63 14.38 2.53 11.43
C LYS A 63 13.56 2.92 10.19
N ARG A 64 14.21 3.49 9.17
CA ARG A 64 13.57 3.89 7.92
C ARG A 64 13.18 2.69 7.05
N ILE A 65 14.05 1.70 6.94
CA ILE A 65 13.74 0.44 6.23
C ILE A 65 12.57 -0.27 6.95
N THR A 66 12.59 -0.33 8.28
CA THR A 66 11.47 -0.88 9.06
C THR A 66 10.16 -0.14 8.77
N LEU A 67 10.18 1.20 8.77
CA LEU A 67 9.01 2.01 8.47
C LEU A 67 8.45 1.71 7.07
N ILE A 68 9.31 1.63 6.05
CA ILE A 68 8.90 1.31 4.68
C ILE A 68 8.24 -0.07 4.61
N GLY A 69 8.82 -1.09 5.27
CA GLY A 69 8.23 -2.42 5.34
C GLY A 69 6.85 -2.44 6.01
N CYS A 70 6.71 -1.72 7.13
CA CYS A 70 5.43 -1.56 7.81
C CYS A 70 4.38 -0.85 6.94
N LEU A 71 4.76 0.19 6.18
CA LEU A 71 3.86 0.90 5.28
C LEU A 71 3.30 -0.03 4.18
N TYR A 72 4.15 -0.88 3.60
CA TYR A 72 3.71 -1.89 2.62
C TYR A 72 2.72 -2.90 3.22
N LEU A 73 2.96 -3.37 4.45
CA LEU A 73 2.03 -4.27 5.13
C LEU A 73 0.68 -3.60 5.38
N VAL A 74 0.67 -2.39 5.95
CA VAL A 74 -0.56 -1.65 6.25
C VAL A 74 -1.33 -1.38 4.96
N TYR A 75 -0.64 -0.92 3.92
CA TYR A 75 -1.25 -0.66 2.62
C TYR A 75 -1.86 -1.93 2.00
N GLY A 76 -1.13 -3.05 2.02
CA GLY A 76 -1.62 -4.34 1.55
C GLY A 76 -2.87 -4.83 2.31
N ILE A 77 -2.88 -4.71 3.64
CA ILE A 77 -4.04 -5.07 4.48
C ILE A 77 -5.24 -4.17 4.16
N LEU A 78 -5.04 -2.86 4.02
CA LEU A 78 -6.10 -1.92 3.65
C LEU A 78 -6.69 -2.25 2.27
N LYS A 79 -5.84 -2.60 1.30
CA LYS A 79 -6.27 -3.04 -0.04
C LYS A 79 -7.18 -4.26 0.03
N ILE A 80 -6.83 -5.26 0.84
CA ILE A 80 -7.66 -6.45 1.06
C ILE A 80 -8.98 -6.07 1.72
N GLY A 81 -8.95 -5.21 2.76
CA GLY A 81 -10.15 -4.74 3.44
C GLY A 81 -11.11 -4.00 2.50
N ILE A 82 -10.59 -3.11 1.66
CA ILE A 82 -11.36 -2.39 0.63
C ILE A 82 -11.92 -3.37 -0.39
N ALA A 83 -11.13 -4.35 -0.85
CA ALA A 83 -11.59 -5.37 -1.79
C ALA A 83 -12.75 -6.19 -1.19
N LEU A 84 -12.62 -6.67 0.05
CA LEU A 84 -13.67 -7.41 0.76
C LEU A 84 -14.93 -6.57 0.97
N TYR A 85 -14.77 -5.29 1.34
CA TYR A 85 -15.89 -4.36 1.51
C TYR A 85 -16.61 -4.12 0.18
N SER A 86 -15.87 -3.85 -0.89
CA SER A 86 -16.45 -3.69 -2.23
C SER A 86 -17.15 -4.96 -2.70
N TRP A 87 -16.59 -6.14 -2.43
CA TRP A 87 -17.20 -7.43 -2.78
C TRP A 87 -18.53 -7.66 -2.05
N GLN A 88 -18.58 -7.45 -0.73
CA GLN A 88 -19.81 -7.57 0.06
C GLN A 88 -20.89 -6.60 -0.43
N ARG A 89 -20.49 -5.36 -0.71
CA ARG A 89 -21.40 -4.31 -1.14
C ARG A 89 -21.89 -4.52 -2.56
N LEU A 90 -21.03 -4.97 -3.46
CA LEU A 90 -21.39 -5.38 -4.81
C LEU A 90 -22.33 -6.58 -4.80
N ASN A 91 -22.14 -7.59 -3.94
CA ASN A 91 -23.09 -8.70 -3.82
C ASN A 91 -24.47 -8.23 -3.30
N HIS A 92 -24.51 -7.18 -2.48
CA HIS A 92 -25.77 -6.57 -2.06
C HIS A 92 -26.48 -5.86 -3.22
N PHE A 93 -25.73 -5.23 -4.13
CA PHE A 93 -26.27 -4.55 -5.31
C PHE A 93 -26.47 -5.47 -6.54
N ALA A 94 -25.75 -6.59 -6.65
CA ALA A 94 -25.79 -7.50 -7.80
C ALA A 94 -27.06 -8.35 -7.89
N ASN A 95 -27.87 -8.42 -6.81
CA ASN A 95 -29.25 -8.88 -6.91
C ASN A 95 -30.10 -7.98 -7.84
N ASP A 96 -29.65 -6.75 -8.13
CA ASP A 96 -30.35 -5.75 -8.94
C ASP A 96 -29.52 -5.30 -10.16
N VAL A 97 -28.96 -6.24 -10.95
CA VAL A 97 -28.27 -5.99 -12.24
C VAL A 97 -26.77 -5.68 -12.06
N VAL A 98 -25.89 -6.58 -12.53
CA VAL A 98 -24.71 -6.31 -13.40
C VAL A 98 -23.84 -7.58 -13.48
N THR A 99 -23.63 -8.05 -14.72
CA THR A 99 -22.94 -9.30 -15.10
C THR A 99 -21.48 -9.12 -15.54
N SER A 100 -20.81 -8.01 -15.20
CA SER A 100 -19.38 -7.88 -15.53
C SER A 100 -18.66 -6.92 -14.58
N PHE A 101 -18.00 -7.50 -13.57
CA PHE A 101 -16.93 -6.80 -12.87
C PHE A 101 -15.65 -7.61 -12.98
N PRO A 102 -14.50 -6.93 -13.18
CA PRO A 102 -13.21 -7.60 -13.27
C PRO A 102 -12.99 -8.38 -11.97
N SER A 103 -12.58 -9.63 -12.11
CA SER A 103 -12.22 -10.47 -10.98
C SER A 103 -11.21 -9.71 -10.11
N PHE A 104 -11.65 -9.33 -8.91
CA PHE A 104 -10.76 -8.79 -7.89
C PHE A 104 -9.75 -9.90 -7.57
N ARG A 105 -8.57 -9.87 -8.22
CA ARG A 105 -7.47 -10.75 -7.89
C ARG A 105 -6.96 -10.30 -6.53
N TYR A 106 -7.06 -11.18 -5.54
CA TYR A 106 -6.42 -11.01 -4.24
C TYR A 106 -4.90 -11.00 -4.43
N ASP A 107 -4.36 -9.85 -4.81
CA ASP A 107 -2.93 -9.69 -4.99
C ASP A 107 -2.29 -9.39 -3.63
N LEU A 108 -1.59 -10.40 -3.10
CA LEU A 108 -0.83 -10.32 -1.86
C LEU A 108 0.59 -9.75 -2.09
N ALA A 109 0.91 -9.27 -3.29
CA ALA A 109 2.24 -8.75 -3.62
C ALA A 109 2.72 -7.67 -2.65
N ASP A 110 1.87 -6.68 -2.33
CA ASP A 110 2.22 -5.59 -1.42
C ASP A 110 2.62 -6.10 -0.02
N ILE A 111 1.92 -7.12 0.48
CA ILE A 111 2.23 -7.78 1.76
C ILE A 111 3.55 -8.54 1.68
N LYS A 112 3.75 -9.31 0.59
CA LYS A 112 5.01 -10.05 0.38
C LYS A 112 6.21 -9.09 0.35
N ILE A 113 6.10 -8.00 -0.40
CA ILE A 113 7.12 -6.95 -0.46
C ILE A 113 7.37 -6.38 0.93
N GLY A 114 6.32 -6.05 1.69
CA GLY A 114 6.45 -5.58 3.07
C GLY A 114 7.22 -6.55 3.97
N ILE A 115 6.91 -7.84 3.91
CA ILE A 115 7.63 -8.88 4.67
C ILE A 115 9.11 -8.93 4.28
N PHE A 116 9.43 -8.94 2.98
CA PHE A 116 10.82 -8.95 2.51
C PHE A 116 11.60 -7.72 3.00
N VAL A 117 10.99 -6.54 2.96
CA VAL A 117 11.63 -5.31 3.45
C VAL A 117 11.85 -5.36 4.96
N LEU A 118 10.95 -5.97 5.73
CA LEU A 118 11.14 -6.17 7.17
C LEU A 118 12.25 -7.17 7.49
N ILE A 119 12.38 -8.24 6.71
CA ILE A 119 13.52 -9.17 6.81
C ILE A 119 14.82 -8.42 6.55
N LEU A 120 14.85 -7.58 5.50
CA LEU A 120 16.01 -6.73 5.21
C LEU A 120 16.33 -5.79 6.38
N ALA A 121 15.31 -5.18 6.99
CA ALA A 121 15.49 -4.32 8.16
C ALA A 121 16.08 -5.08 9.36
N PHE A 122 15.68 -6.33 9.57
CA PHE A 122 16.26 -7.18 10.61
C PHE A 122 17.74 -7.47 10.34
N ILE A 123 18.09 -7.82 9.11
CA ILE A 123 19.50 -8.01 8.70
C ILE A 123 20.30 -6.73 8.94
N TYR A 124 19.74 -5.57 8.57
CA TYR A 124 20.37 -4.26 8.79
C TYR A 124 20.58 -3.95 10.28
N LYS A 125 19.61 -4.32 11.12
CA LYS A 125 19.72 -4.19 12.58
C LYS A 125 20.91 -5.00 13.11
N VAL A 126 21.00 -6.27 12.72
CA VAL A 126 22.11 -7.15 13.12
C VAL A 126 23.45 -6.58 12.65
N GLY A 127 23.53 -6.13 11.39
CA GLY A 127 24.74 -5.49 10.86
C GLY A 127 25.12 -4.20 11.61
N THR A 128 24.14 -3.43 12.08
CA THR A 128 24.39 -2.23 12.91
C THR A 128 25.02 -2.60 14.24
N MET A 129 24.50 -3.64 14.91
CA MET A 129 25.04 -4.11 16.19
C MET A 129 26.48 -4.60 16.05
N ILE A 130 26.77 -5.39 15.00
CA ILE A 130 28.13 -5.88 14.72
C ILE A 130 29.09 -4.71 14.44
N GLN A 131 28.66 -3.71 13.65
CA GLN A 131 29.50 -2.55 13.32
C GLN A 131 29.79 -1.68 14.56
N GLU A 132 28.82 -1.56 15.48
CA GLU A 132 29.01 -0.86 16.77
C GLU A 132 29.97 -1.61 17.69
N GLU A 133 29.83 -2.94 17.80
CA GLU A 133 30.75 -3.79 18.56
C GLU A 133 32.19 -3.68 18.04
N GLN A 134 32.39 -3.73 16.73
CA GLN A 134 33.72 -3.60 16.12
C GLN A 134 34.36 -2.23 16.39
N ARG A 135 33.57 -1.15 16.41
CA ARG A 135 34.06 0.20 16.74
C ARG A 135 34.44 0.38 18.20
N LEU A 136 33.85 -0.38 19.12
CA LEU A 136 34.15 -0.32 20.55
C LEU A 136 35.38 -1.15 20.95
N THR A 137 35.83 -2.05 20.06
CA THR A 137 36.95 -2.97 20.31
C THR A 137 38.31 -2.41 19.82
N ILE A 138 38.30 -1.31 19.08
CA ILE A 138 39.48 -0.59 18.56
C ILE A 138 39.78 0.59 19.50
#